data_AF-A0A6G6JYN2-F1
#
_entry.id   AF-A0A6G6JYN2-F1
#
_cell.length_a   1.000
_cell.length_b   1.000
_cell.length_c   1.000
_cell.angle_alpha   90.00
_cell.angle_beta   90.00
_cell.angle_gamma   90.00
#
_symmetry.space_group_name_H-M   'P 1'
#
loop_
_entity.id
_entity.type
_entity.pdbx_description
1 polymer ?
#
loop_
_entity_poly.entity_id
_entity_poly.type
_entity_poly.pdbx_seq_one_letter_code
_entity_poly.pdbx_strand_id
1 'polypeptide(L)'
;MHLRLTVLLLLLPLLPLHAEDAGTMLDEPRVLSRIVAALEKSEIDELTSHKSVQDGKEYSYHLKTVDYLGSLERFGKRYVLATAFFLRSSAKGSEYPPARGHCFILILDTKDKVASYARIERGNYYLSGDELKRDGESITDFASKEPLTRYRGWLVDGAKLPYPFDDKISEKDWESGAFKEKGK
;
A
#
# COMPACT_ATOMS: atom_id res chain seq x y z
N MET A 1 28.96 -15.15 64.17
CA MET A 1 27.86 -14.18 63.99
C MET A 1 27.90 -13.74 62.53
N HIS A 2 26.83 -14.01 61.77
CA HIS A 2 26.59 -13.64 60.36
C HIS A 2 27.54 -14.29 59.32
N LEU A 3 27.12 -14.74 58.13
CA LEU A 3 25.87 -14.60 57.39
C LEU A 3 25.77 -15.81 56.43
N ARG A 4 24.62 -16.49 56.39
CA ARG A 4 24.31 -17.51 55.38
C ARG A 4 24.09 -16.81 54.05
N LEU A 5 24.83 -17.18 53.00
CA LEU A 5 24.53 -16.78 51.63
C LEU A 5 24.07 -18.02 50.85
N THR A 6 22.77 -18.29 50.90
CA THR A 6 22.12 -19.28 50.05
C THR A 6 21.97 -18.66 48.67
N VAL A 7 22.87 -18.97 47.73
CA VAL A 7 22.70 -18.62 46.32
C VAL A 7 21.75 -19.65 45.70
N LEU A 8 20.46 -19.28 45.65
CA LEU A 8 19.44 -20.05 44.93
C LEU A 8 19.66 -19.84 43.43
N LEU A 9 20.34 -20.77 42.79
CA LEU A 9 20.56 -20.79 41.34
C LEU A 9 19.23 -21.15 40.64
N LEU A 10 18.43 -20.15 40.31
CA LEU A 10 17.25 -20.31 39.45
C LEU A 10 17.71 -20.59 38.01
N LEU A 11 17.78 -21.86 37.63
CA LEU A 11 17.82 -22.30 36.24
C LEU A 11 16.49 -21.92 35.57
N LEU A 12 16.44 -20.74 34.94
CA LEU A 12 15.40 -20.46 33.94
C LEU A 12 15.63 -21.36 32.73
N PRO A 13 14.64 -22.16 32.29
CA PRO A 13 14.71 -22.77 30.97
C PRO A 13 14.59 -21.66 29.92
N LEU A 14 15.68 -21.38 29.21
CA LEU A 14 15.68 -20.66 27.95
C LEU A 14 14.81 -21.45 26.97
N LEU A 15 13.53 -21.11 26.87
CA LEU A 15 12.71 -21.55 25.75
C LEU A 15 13.38 -20.99 24.48
N PRO A 16 13.58 -21.81 23.44
CA PRO A 16 14.02 -21.29 22.15
C PRO A 16 12.91 -20.35 21.65
N LEU A 17 13.16 -19.04 21.75
CA LEU A 17 12.46 -18.05 20.95
C LEU A 17 12.69 -18.49 19.49
N HIS A 18 11.68 -19.11 18.89
CA HIS A 18 11.65 -19.26 17.45
C HIS A 18 11.41 -17.86 16.91
N ALA A 19 12.49 -17.20 16.51
CA ALA A 19 12.41 -16.09 15.58
C ALA A 19 11.95 -16.67 14.23
N GLU A 20 10.65 -16.93 14.10
CA GLU A 20 10.00 -17.00 12.79
C GLU A 20 9.91 -15.59 12.21
N ASP A 21 11.06 -15.05 11.84
CA ASP A 21 11.17 -14.22 10.65
C ASP A 21 12.64 -14.23 10.25
N ALA A 22 13.04 -15.29 9.58
CA ALA A 22 14.30 -15.31 8.86
C ALA A 22 14.15 -14.30 7.71
N GLY A 23 14.44 -13.05 8.03
CA GLY A 23 14.30 -11.89 7.17
C GLY A 23 14.68 -12.22 5.73
N THR A 24 13.67 -12.18 4.86
CA THR A 24 13.89 -12.10 3.43
C THR A 24 14.86 -10.94 3.19
N MET A 25 16.05 -11.28 2.71
CA MET A 25 17.09 -10.36 2.31
C MET A 25 16.46 -9.18 1.55
N LEU A 26 16.75 -7.96 2.00
CA LEU A 26 16.12 -6.69 1.58
C LEU A 26 16.22 -6.48 0.06
N ASP A 27 15.23 -6.98 -0.69
CA ASP A 27 14.95 -6.61 -2.07
C ASP A 27 14.39 -5.17 -2.18
N GLU A 28 14.24 -4.48 -1.04
CA GLU A 28 13.62 -3.15 -0.92
C GLU A 28 14.18 -2.11 -1.90
N PRO A 29 15.50 -1.93 -2.10
CA PRO A 29 16.00 -0.92 -3.04
C PRO A 29 15.56 -1.21 -4.48
N ARG A 30 15.52 -2.48 -4.86
CA ARG A 30 15.05 -2.91 -6.20
C ARG A 30 13.55 -2.72 -6.32
N VAL A 31 12.78 -3.07 -5.29
CA VAL A 31 11.33 -2.85 -5.26
C VAL A 31 10.99 -1.37 -5.39
N LEU A 32 11.64 -0.48 -4.64
CA LEU A 32 11.44 0.97 -4.72
C LEU A 32 11.72 1.51 -6.13
N SER A 33 12.84 1.10 -6.75
CA SER A 33 13.14 1.51 -8.13
C SER A 33 12.09 1.06 -9.14
N ARG A 34 11.50 -0.13 -8.95
CA ARG A 34 10.39 -0.63 -9.78
C ARG A 34 9.11 0.16 -9.55
N ILE A 35 8.81 0.53 -8.31
CA ILE A 35 7.64 1.37 -8.01
C ILE A 35 7.76 2.74 -8.68
N VAL A 36 8.91 3.39 -8.58
CA VAL A 36 9.16 4.68 -9.26
C VAL A 36 9.00 4.53 -10.78
N ALA A 37 9.63 3.50 -11.37
CA ALA A 37 9.52 3.25 -12.80
C ALA A 37 8.08 2.93 -13.24
N ALA A 38 7.30 2.23 -12.40
CA ALA A 38 5.90 1.93 -12.66
C ALA A 38 5.03 3.20 -12.67
N LEU A 39 5.27 4.11 -11.73
CA LEU A 39 4.60 5.41 -11.66
C LEU A 39 4.90 6.26 -12.91
N GLU A 40 6.18 6.38 -13.28
CA GLU A 40 6.59 7.13 -14.47
C GLU A 40 6.01 6.58 -15.78
N LYS A 41 5.87 5.25 -15.88
CA LYS A 41 5.28 4.57 -17.06
C LYS A 41 3.77 4.46 -17.02
N SER A 42 3.12 4.86 -15.92
CA SER A 42 1.68 4.67 -15.76
C SER A 42 0.85 5.52 -16.72
N GLU A 43 1.40 6.65 -17.17
CA GLU A 43 0.70 7.68 -17.96
C GLU A 43 -0.55 8.23 -17.24
N ILE A 44 -0.69 7.97 -15.94
CA ILE A 44 -1.77 8.49 -15.09
C ILE A 44 -1.31 9.86 -14.57
N ASP A 45 -2.02 10.92 -14.96
CA ASP A 45 -1.65 12.32 -14.70
C ASP A 45 -1.35 12.58 -13.21
N GLU A 46 -2.20 12.06 -12.31
CA GLU A 46 -2.06 12.27 -10.87
C GLU A 46 -0.98 11.40 -10.19
N LEU A 47 -0.45 10.40 -10.91
CA LEU A 47 0.62 9.50 -10.47
C LEU A 47 1.92 9.66 -11.27
N THR A 48 2.03 10.68 -12.11
CA THR A 48 3.20 10.92 -12.95
C THR A 48 3.74 12.33 -12.73
N SER A 49 5.05 12.45 -12.55
CA SER A 49 5.70 13.75 -12.41
C SER A 49 5.61 14.53 -13.72
N HIS A 50 5.17 15.79 -13.67
CA HIS A 50 5.02 16.62 -14.86
C HIS A 50 5.07 18.11 -14.52
N LYS A 51 5.13 18.94 -15.56
CA LYS A 51 4.93 20.39 -15.46
C LYS A 51 3.63 20.77 -16.15
N SER A 52 2.97 21.79 -15.66
CA SER A 52 1.75 22.32 -16.28
C SER A 52 1.76 23.84 -16.26
N VAL A 53 1.01 24.43 -17.19
CA VAL A 53 0.77 25.88 -17.23
C VAL A 53 -0.73 26.10 -17.05
N GLN A 54 -1.11 26.87 -16.02
CA GLN A 54 -2.50 27.27 -15.76
C GLN A 54 -2.52 28.78 -15.56
N ASP A 55 -3.38 29.49 -16.30
CA ASP A 55 -3.49 30.95 -16.27
C ASP A 55 -2.15 31.69 -16.49
N GLY A 56 -1.33 31.17 -17.42
CA GLY A 56 0.00 31.72 -17.71
C GLY A 56 1.06 31.48 -16.62
N LYS A 57 0.73 30.72 -15.57
CA LYS A 57 1.63 30.39 -14.46
C LYS A 57 2.14 28.95 -14.59
N GLU A 58 3.45 28.76 -14.45
CA GLU A 58 4.09 27.44 -14.45
C GLU A 58 3.96 26.79 -13.06
N TYR A 59 3.54 25.53 -13.04
CA TYR A 59 3.48 24.66 -11.88
C TYR A 59 4.29 23.39 -12.15
N SER A 60 4.81 22.79 -11.09
CA SER A 60 5.43 21.46 -11.12
C SER A 60 4.67 20.51 -10.22
N TYR A 61 4.53 19.27 -10.66
CA TYR A 61 4.00 18.17 -9.89
C TYR A 61 5.05 17.06 -9.89
N HIS A 62 5.55 16.67 -8.72
CA HIS A 62 6.64 15.70 -8.66
C HIS A 62 6.45 14.71 -7.53
N LEU A 63 6.89 13.49 -7.79
CA LEU A 63 7.01 12.44 -6.80
C LEU A 63 8.02 12.87 -5.73
N LYS A 64 7.61 12.86 -4.47
CA LYS A 64 8.41 13.31 -3.33
C LYS A 64 8.89 12.15 -2.48
N THR A 65 8.03 11.19 -2.18
CA THR A 65 8.39 9.94 -1.48
C THR A 65 7.59 8.76 -2.02
N VAL A 66 8.17 7.58 -1.89
CA VAL A 66 7.52 6.28 -2.10
C VAL A 66 7.88 5.41 -0.92
N ASP A 67 6.89 4.75 -0.33
CA ASP A 67 7.12 3.76 0.72
C ASP A 67 6.59 2.41 0.25
N TYR A 68 7.45 1.40 0.31
CA TYR A 68 7.04 0.01 0.09
C TYR A 68 6.35 -0.51 1.35
N LEU A 69 5.10 -0.93 1.23
CA LEU A 69 4.32 -1.42 2.38
C LEU A 69 4.41 -2.93 2.57
N GLY A 70 4.77 -3.67 1.51
CA GLY A 70 4.80 -5.12 1.50
C GLY A 70 4.18 -5.70 0.23
N SER A 71 3.90 -6.99 0.25
CA SER A 71 3.32 -7.68 -0.89
C SER A 71 2.10 -8.49 -0.50
N LEU A 72 1.14 -8.55 -1.41
CA LEU A 72 -0.06 -9.35 -1.30
C LEU A 72 0.09 -10.56 -2.22
N GLU A 73 -0.33 -11.74 -1.76
CA GLU A 73 -0.35 -12.94 -2.58
C GLU A 73 -1.78 -13.37 -2.87
N ARG A 74 -2.11 -13.57 -4.15
CA ARG A 74 -3.43 -14.05 -4.57
C ARG A 74 -3.31 -14.98 -5.76
N PHE A 75 -3.79 -16.21 -5.61
CA PHE A 75 -3.67 -17.28 -6.63
C PHE A 75 -2.22 -17.48 -7.14
N GLY A 76 -1.25 -17.47 -6.23
CA GLY A 76 0.18 -17.63 -6.56
C GLY A 76 0.79 -16.44 -7.30
N LYS A 77 0.07 -15.32 -7.42
CA LYS A 77 0.57 -14.07 -7.97
C LYS A 77 0.90 -13.10 -6.84
N ARG A 78 2.09 -12.52 -6.91
CA ARG A 78 2.56 -11.49 -5.99
C ARG A 78 2.24 -10.10 -6.54
N TYR A 79 1.59 -9.30 -5.72
CA TYR A 79 1.29 -7.89 -5.97
C TYR A 79 2.09 -7.03 -4.99
N VAL A 80 2.58 -5.88 -5.44
CA VAL A 80 3.32 -4.95 -4.57
C VAL A 80 2.36 -3.87 -4.09
N LEU A 81 2.33 -3.64 -2.78
CA LEU A 81 1.59 -2.54 -2.19
C LEU A 81 2.58 -1.42 -1.80
N ALA A 82 2.24 -0.19 -2.15
CA ALA A 82 3.06 0.97 -1.86
C ALA A 82 2.21 2.21 -1.61
N THR A 83 2.80 3.21 -0.96
CA THR A 83 2.30 4.58 -0.98
C THR A 83 3.19 5.45 -1.85
N ALA A 84 2.61 6.49 -2.44
CA ALA A 84 3.33 7.52 -3.16
C ALA A 84 2.82 8.89 -2.75
N PHE A 85 3.74 9.78 -2.39
CA PHE A 85 3.44 11.16 -2.05
C PHE A 85 3.96 12.09 -3.14
N PHE A 86 3.06 12.87 -3.73
CA PHE A 86 3.37 13.87 -4.74
C PHE A 86 3.18 15.28 -4.18
N LEU A 87 4.02 16.20 -4.63
CA LEU A 87 3.91 17.61 -4.30
C LEU A 87 3.64 18.43 -5.56
N ARG A 88 2.54 19.18 -5.55
CA ARG A 88 2.32 20.28 -6.49
C ARG A 88 2.95 21.54 -5.90
N SER A 89 3.86 22.17 -6.64
CA SER A 89 4.43 23.46 -6.25
C SER A 89 3.38 24.57 -6.26
N SER A 90 3.69 25.69 -5.61
CA SER A 90 3.06 26.97 -5.94
C SER A 90 3.41 27.40 -7.37
N ALA A 91 2.70 28.40 -7.88
CA ALA A 91 3.06 29.03 -9.15
C ALA A 91 4.47 29.63 -9.06
N LYS A 92 5.27 29.51 -10.13
CA LYS A 92 6.63 30.06 -10.17
C LYS A 92 6.64 31.55 -9.82
N GLY A 93 7.42 31.94 -8.82
CA GLY A 93 7.51 33.32 -8.34
C GLY A 93 6.31 33.78 -7.49
N SER A 94 5.46 32.86 -7.05
CA SER A 94 4.28 33.14 -6.22
C SER A 94 4.16 32.15 -5.07
N GLU A 95 3.72 32.61 -3.91
CA GLU A 95 3.31 31.72 -2.80
C GLU A 95 1.88 31.21 -2.97
N TYR A 96 1.10 31.80 -3.89
CA TYR A 96 -0.32 31.51 -4.10
C TYR A 96 -0.63 30.94 -5.51
N PRO A 97 -1.47 29.88 -5.62
CA PRO A 97 -1.93 29.05 -4.51
C PRO A 97 -0.75 28.32 -3.85
N PRO A 98 -0.84 27.99 -2.55
CA PRO A 98 0.24 27.29 -1.86
C PRO A 98 0.47 25.90 -2.44
N ALA A 99 1.67 25.39 -2.22
CA ALA A 99 2.01 24.01 -2.54
C ALA A 99 1.03 23.04 -1.85
N ARG A 100 0.66 21.97 -2.55
CA ARG A 100 -0.29 20.96 -2.06
C ARG A 100 0.30 19.56 -2.22
N GLY A 101 0.21 18.77 -1.16
CA GLY A 101 0.62 17.37 -1.16
C GLY A 101 -0.56 16.44 -1.45
N HIS A 102 -0.33 15.41 -2.25
CA HIS A 102 -1.29 14.35 -2.55
C HIS A 102 -0.65 13.00 -2.19
N CYS A 103 -1.36 12.19 -1.41
CA CYS A 103 -0.91 10.85 -1.03
C CYS A 103 -1.79 9.82 -1.75
N PHE A 104 -1.17 8.75 -2.23
CA PHE A 104 -1.83 7.65 -2.91
C PHE A 104 -1.40 6.34 -2.29
N ILE A 105 -2.33 5.39 -2.22
CA ILE A 105 -2.02 3.97 -2.12
C ILE A 105 -2.09 3.38 -3.52
N LEU A 106 -1.18 2.48 -3.86
CA LEU A 106 -1.17 1.79 -5.14
C LEU A 106 -0.81 0.32 -5.00
N ILE A 107 -1.37 -0.47 -5.90
CA ILE A 107 -1.09 -1.89 -6.07
C ILE A 107 -0.46 -2.07 -7.45
N LEU A 108 0.75 -2.62 -7.49
CA LEU A 108 1.38 -3.05 -8.73
C LEU A 108 1.09 -4.53 -8.99
N ASP A 109 0.83 -4.86 -10.25
CA ASP A 109 0.70 -6.25 -10.69
C ASP A 109 2.05 -6.97 -10.81
N THR A 110 1.98 -8.25 -11.21
CA THR A 110 3.15 -9.10 -11.45
C THR A 110 4.11 -8.61 -12.54
N LYS A 111 3.74 -7.57 -13.30
CA LYS A 111 4.54 -6.96 -14.37
C LYS A 111 4.99 -5.54 -14.00
N ASP A 112 4.91 -5.19 -12.71
CA ASP A 112 5.23 -3.87 -12.18
C ASP A 112 4.42 -2.75 -12.85
N LYS A 113 3.15 -3.01 -13.21
CA LYS A 113 2.21 -1.98 -13.69
C LYS A 113 1.27 -1.58 -12.57
N VAL A 114 0.90 -0.29 -12.52
CA VAL A 114 -0.15 0.20 -11.61
C VAL A 114 -1.48 -0.46 -11.97
N ALA A 115 -1.89 -1.45 -11.18
CA ALA A 115 -3.12 -2.21 -11.39
C ALA A 115 -4.32 -1.57 -10.70
N SER A 116 -4.07 -0.89 -9.59
CA SER A 116 -5.07 -0.14 -8.85
C SER A 116 -4.40 0.93 -8.00
N TYR A 117 -5.12 2.01 -7.74
CA TYR A 117 -4.67 3.08 -6.87
C TYR A 117 -5.87 3.86 -6.32
N ALA A 118 -5.66 4.57 -5.22
CA ALA A 118 -6.62 5.50 -4.65
C ALA A 118 -5.89 6.63 -3.93
N ARG A 119 -6.51 7.80 -3.89
CA ARG A 119 -6.04 8.91 -3.07
C ARG A 119 -6.39 8.65 -1.61
N ILE A 120 -5.43 8.86 -0.72
CA ILE A 120 -5.56 8.61 0.72
C ILE A 120 -5.14 9.84 1.51
N GLU A 121 -5.45 9.87 2.80
CA GLU A 121 -4.88 10.86 3.69
C GLU A 121 -3.40 10.51 3.97
N ARG A 122 -2.63 11.52 4.35
CA ARG A 122 -1.24 11.30 4.75
C ARG A 122 -1.22 10.71 6.16
N GLY A 123 -0.54 9.58 6.33
CA GLY A 123 -0.40 8.89 7.62
C GLY A 123 0.66 7.80 7.55
N ASN A 124 0.91 7.11 8.67
CA ASN A 124 1.86 6.01 8.71
C ASN A 124 1.14 4.70 8.35
N TYR A 125 1.20 4.35 7.07
CA TYR A 125 0.64 3.10 6.57
C TYR A 125 1.64 1.95 6.70
N TYR A 126 1.12 0.76 7.00
CA TYR A 126 1.88 -0.47 6.96
C TYR A 126 0.96 -1.67 6.77
N LEU A 127 1.52 -2.78 6.29
CA LEU A 127 0.82 -4.06 6.25
C LEU A 127 1.08 -4.87 7.53
N SER A 128 0.03 -5.53 8.01
CA SER A 128 0.05 -6.51 9.09
C SER A 128 -0.57 -7.79 8.56
N GLY A 129 0.23 -8.63 7.90
CA GLY A 129 -0.30 -9.69 7.02
C GLY A 129 -0.96 -9.05 5.79
N ASP A 130 -2.21 -9.42 5.50
CA ASP A 130 -3.00 -8.83 4.42
C ASP A 130 -3.81 -7.60 4.84
N GLU A 131 -3.71 -7.19 6.10
CA GLU A 131 -4.44 -6.05 6.66
C GLU A 131 -3.63 -4.75 6.50
N LEU A 132 -4.23 -3.75 5.86
CA LEU A 132 -3.71 -2.39 5.80
C LEU A 132 -4.06 -1.65 7.09
N LYS A 133 -3.03 -1.12 7.75
CA LYS A 133 -3.17 -0.29 8.95
C LYS A 133 -2.65 1.11 8.72
N ARG A 134 -3.24 2.06 9.44
CA ARG A 134 -2.79 3.45 9.54
C ARG A 134 -2.76 3.84 11.01
N ASP A 135 -1.58 4.23 11.49
CA ASP A 135 -1.39 4.66 12.89
C ASP A 135 -1.90 3.65 13.93
N GLY A 136 -1.89 2.35 13.60
CA GLY A 136 -2.37 1.27 14.48
C GLY A 136 -3.80 0.80 14.20
N GLU A 137 -4.60 1.59 13.47
CA GLU A 137 -5.99 1.26 13.16
C GLU A 137 -6.09 0.49 11.85
N SER A 138 -6.97 -0.53 11.82
CA SER A 138 -7.29 -1.26 10.60
C SER A 138 -8.10 -0.38 9.65
N ILE A 139 -7.61 -0.25 8.41
CA ILE A 139 -8.29 0.49 7.34
C ILE A 139 -9.00 -0.47 6.40
N THR A 140 -8.33 -1.56 6.02
CA THR A 140 -8.92 -2.56 5.13
C THR A 140 -8.19 -3.90 5.18
N ASP A 141 -8.91 -4.97 4.83
CA ASP A 141 -8.36 -6.33 4.71
C ASP A 141 -8.34 -6.76 3.23
N PHE A 142 -7.13 -6.93 2.68
CA PHE A 142 -6.92 -7.38 1.30
C PHE A 142 -7.17 -8.89 1.10
N ALA A 143 -7.21 -9.68 2.17
CA ALA A 143 -7.57 -11.10 2.13
C ALA A 143 -9.09 -11.32 1.98
N SER A 144 -9.90 -10.26 2.12
CA SER A 144 -11.35 -10.36 2.02
C SER A 144 -11.79 -11.10 0.76
N LYS A 145 -12.68 -12.08 0.97
CA LYS A 145 -13.35 -12.87 -0.07
C LYS A 145 -14.78 -12.41 -0.30
N GLU A 146 -15.20 -11.33 0.37
CA GLU A 146 -16.55 -10.82 0.25
C GLU A 146 -16.87 -10.44 -1.20
N PRO A 147 -18.03 -10.87 -1.74
CA PRO A 147 -18.40 -10.56 -3.11
C PRO A 147 -18.46 -9.05 -3.39
N LEU A 148 -18.91 -8.24 -2.43
CA LEU A 148 -18.99 -6.79 -2.61
C LEU A 148 -17.60 -6.17 -2.82
N THR A 149 -16.60 -6.60 -2.04
CA THR A 149 -15.20 -6.19 -2.21
C THR A 149 -14.63 -6.67 -3.54
N ARG A 150 -14.90 -7.91 -3.95
CA ARG A 150 -14.45 -8.43 -5.25
C ARG A 150 -15.10 -7.75 -6.45
N TYR A 151 -16.27 -7.14 -6.25
CA TYR A 151 -16.99 -6.39 -7.29
C TYR A 151 -16.55 -4.91 -7.31
N ARG A 152 -16.55 -4.23 -6.15
CA ARG A 152 -16.31 -2.78 -6.06
C ARG A 152 -14.89 -2.39 -5.66
N GLY A 153 -14.12 -3.28 -5.04
CA GLY A 153 -12.86 -2.95 -4.37
C GLY A 153 -13.08 -2.53 -2.93
N TRP A 154 -12.06 -1.90 -2.36
CA TRP A 154 -12.05 -1.45 -0.97
C TRP A 154 -12.37 0.03 -0.86
N LEU A 155 -12.81 0.45 0.33
CA LEU A 155 -12.81 1.85 0.73
C LEU A 155 -11.59 2.07 1.63
N VAL A 156 -10.67 2.91 1.19
CA VAL A 156 -9.46 3.31 1.93
C VAL A 156 -9.56 4.81 2.13
N ASP A 157 -9.68 5.27 3.37
CA ASP A 157 -9.92 6.69 3.70
C ASP A 157 -11.11 7.31 2.96
N GLY A 158 -12.18 6.53 2.77
CA GLY A 158 -13.36 6.97 2.01
C GLY A 158 -13.17 7.04 0.50
N ALA A 159 -11.95 6.83 -0.01
CA ALA A 159 -11.69 6.69 -1.44
C ALA A 159 -11.82 5.24 -1.88
N LYS A 160 -12.38 5.03 -3.06
CA LYS A 160 -12.51 3.70 -3.66
C LYS A 160 -11.16 3.26 -4.23
N LEU A 161 -10.62 2.15 -3.72
CA LEU A 161 -9.48 1.44 -4.29
C LEU A 161 -10.02 0.27 -5.12
N PRO A 162 -9.99 0.35 -6.47
CA PRO A 162 -10.51 -0.70 -7.32
C PRO A 162 -9.88 -2.07 -7.04
N TYR A 163 -10.66 -3.13 -7.18
CA TYR A 163 -10.18 -4.50 -7.01
C TYR A 163 -9.29 -4.93 -8.21
N PRO A 164 -7.98 -5.22 -8.03
CA PRO A 164 -7.06 -5.49 -9.13
C PRO A 164 -6.85 -6.98 -9.44
N PHE A 165 -7.42 -7.88 -8.64
CA PHE A 165 -7.14 -9.31 -8.75
C PHE A 165 -8.04 -10.00 -9.79
N ASP A 166 -7.54 -11.09 -10.38
CA ASP A 166 -8.22 -11.79 -11.48
C ASP A 166 -9.58 -12.37 -11.09
N ASP A 167 -9.81 -12.64 -9.81
CA ASP A 167 -11.10 -13.12 -9.29
C ASP A 167 -12.12 -11.99 -9.08
N LYS A 168 -11.89 -10.82 -9.68
CA LYS A 168 -12.84 -9.71 -9.73
C LYS A 168 -14.19 -10.19 -10.26
N ILE A 169 -15.26 -9.80 -9.58
CA ILE A 169 -16.62 -10.05 -10.06
C ILE A 169 -16.95 -8.98 -11.10
N SER A 170 -17.33 -9.42 -12.30
CA SER A 170 -17.76 -8.52 -13.37
C SER A 170 -19.14 -7.92 -13.08
N GLU A 171 -19.48 -6.80 -13.72
CA GLU A 171 -20.83 -6.20 -13.62
C GLU A 171 -21.91 -7.23 -14.01
N LYS A 172 -21.69 -7.93 -15.12
CA LYS A 172 -22.60 -8.97 -15.62
C LYS A 172 -22.80 -10.10 -14.59
N ASP A 173 -21.72 -10.57 -13.95
CA ASP A 173 -21.83 -11.62 -12.94
C ASP A 173 -22.51 -11.11 -11.67
N TRP A 174 -22.31 -9.84 -11.31
CA TRP A 174 -22.95 -9.18 -10.17
C TRP A 174 -24.47 -9.08 -10.38
N GLU A 175 -24.90 -8.54 -11.52
CA GLU A 175 -26.31 -8.37 -11.89
C GLU A 175 -27.05 -9.71 -12.00
N SER A 176 -26.41 -10.72 -12.59
CA SER A 176 -27.01 -12.06 -12.74
C SER A 176 -26.94 -12.91 -11.46
N GLY A 177 -26.08 -12.56 -10.50
CA GLY A 177 -25.83 -13.38 -9.31
C GLY A 177 -24.99 -14.64 -9.56
N ALA A 178 -24.42 -14.82 -10.75
CA ALA A 178 -23.64 -16.00 -11.14
C ALA A 178 -22.42 -16.26 -10.22
N PHE A 179 -21.92 -15.23 -9.54
CA PHE A 179 -20.83 -15.37 -8.58
C PHE A 179 -21.19 -16.23 -7.36
N LYS A 180 -22.49 -16.38 -7.04
CA LYS A 180 -22.97 -17.19 -5.90
C LYS A 180 -22.92 -18.69 -6.18
N GLU A 181 -22.97 -19.09 -7.45
CA GLU A 181 -23.01 -20.50 -7.86
C GLU A 181 -21.61 -21.14 -7.87
N LYS A 182 -20.56 -20.33 -8.02
CA LYS A 182 -19.16 -20.77 -8.02
C LYS A 182 -18.60 -21.10 -6.63
N GLY A 183 -19.41 -20.98 -5.58
CA GLY A 183 -19.02 -21.19 -4.17
C GLY A 183 -19.65 -22.41 -3.50
N LYS A 184 -20.27 -23.32 -4.27
CA LYS A 184 -20.74 -24.64 -3.80
C LYS A 184 -19.77 -25.74 -4.20
#